data_AF-L0KWB9-F1
#
_entry.id   AF-L0KWB9-F1
#
_cell.length_a   1.000
_cell.length_b   1.000
_cell.length_c   1.000
_cell.angle_alpha   90.00
_cell.angle_beta   90.00
_cell.angle_gamma   90.00
#
_symmetry.space_group_name_H-M   'P 1'
#
loop_
_entity.id
_entity.type
_entity.pdbx_description
1 polymer ?
#
loop_
_entity_poly.entity_id
_entity_poly.type
_entity_poly.pdbx_seq_one_letter_code
_entity_poly.pdbx_strand_id
1 'polypeptide(L)'
;MDFTSWQPVYEEILQDLGFSRAEDERAALLLSHLLEGKISPGLGALKGAISGKHVLVCGNGPNLAEDLGRLDLERYVVIAADGATTIVMDTGRIPDIIVTDLDGDVEREIEASEQGSLVVVHAHGDNMSKLLRYVPQLTNIIGSTQAVPLQNVFNFGGFTDGDRAVHVAIEFGAETIKLAGFFFDDPVVSPAKSKKLKWARRLISSLGVES
;
A
#
# COMPACT_ATOMS: atom_id res chain seq x y z
N MET A 1 8.97 -9.05 -5.62
CA MET A 1 8.49 -10.28 -4.97
C MET A 1 8.39 -11.37 -6.03
N ASP A 2 8.88 -12.57 -5.74
CA ASP A 2 8.61 -13.73 -6.60
C ASP A 2 7.20 -14.25 -6.34
N PHE A 3 6.35 -14.24 -7.37
CA PHE A 3 4.95 -14.67 -7.24
C PHE A 3 4.84 -16.13 -6.78
N THR A 4 5.79 -17.00 -7.14
CA THR A 4 5.73 -18.41 -6.71
C THR A 4 5.90 -18.57 -5.19
N SER A 5 6.64 -17.65 -4.57
CA SER A 5 6.80 -17.59 -3.11
C SER A 5 5.61 -16.93 -2.42
N TRP A 6 4.94 -15.97 -3.08
CA TRP A 6 3.74 -15.29 -2.56
C TRP A 6 2.46 -16.14 -2.67
N GLN A 7 2.34 -16.91 -3.76
CA GLN A 7 1.12 -17.63 -4.13
C GLN A 7 0.53 -18.50 -3.01
N PRO A 8 1.32 -19.32 -2.27
CA PRO A 8 0.75 -20.14 -1.19
C PRO A 8 0.12 -19.29 -0.08
N VAL A 9 0.77 -18.18 0.30
CA VAL A 9 0.26 -17.27 1.33
C VAL A 9 -1.00 -16.56 0.86
N TYR A 10 -1.02 -16.13 -0.41
CA TYR A 10 -2.21 -15.56 -1.04
C TYR A 10 -3.39 -16.54 -1.04
N GLU A 11 -3.17 -17.81 -1.37
CA GLU A 11 -4.20 -18.84 -1.36
C GLU A 11 -4.76 -19.10 0.05
N GLU A 12 -3.91 -19.08 1.10
CA GLU A 12 -4.37 -19.14 2.49
C GLU A 12 -5.28 -17.95 2.85
N ILE A 13 -4.93 -16.74 2.44
CA ILE A 13 -5.71 -15.52 2.69
C ILE A 13 -7.08 -15.62 2.01
N LEU A 14 -7.11 -16.03 0.74
CA LEU A 14 -8.36 -16.22 0.00
C LEU A 14 -9.28 -17.22 0.69
N GLN A 15 -8.72 -18.34 1.18
CA GLN A 15 -9.48 -19.37 1.88
C GLN A 15 -10.02 -18.88 3.23
N ASP A 16 -9.21 -18.17 4.03
CA ASP A 16 -9.61 -17.70 5.37
C ASP A 16 -10.67 -16.58 5.33
N LEU A 17 -10.62 -15.73 4.30
CA LEU A 17 -11.51 -14.58 4.16
C LEU A 17 -12.64 -14.80 3.15
N GLY A 18 -12.61 -15.89 2.38
CA GLY A 18 -13.62 -16.22 1.38
C GLY A 18 -13.57 -15.31 0.15
N PHE A 19 -12.40 -14.77 -0.19
CA PHE A 19 -12.22 -13.91 -1.35
C PHE A 19 -12.03 -14.71 -2.65
N SER A 20 -12.36 -14.09 -3.77
CA SER A 20 -12.30 -14.71 -5.08
C SER A 20 -11.05 -14.31 -5.85
N ARG A 21 -10.17 -15.28 -6.11
CA ARG A 21 -9.02 -15.10 -7.01
C ARG A 21 -9.41 -14.51 -8.36
N ALA A 22 -10.52 -14.98 -8.93
CA ALA A 22 -10.98 -14.54 -10.24
C ALA A 22 -11.41 -13.05 -10.23
N GLU A 23 -11.94 -12.55 -9.11
CA GLU A 23 -12.26 -11.12 -8.99
C GLU A 23 -11.00 -10.27 -8.89
N ASP A 24 -9.99 -10.72 -8.13
CA ASP A 24 -8.70 -10.04 -8.03
C ASP A 24 -7.98 -9.97 -9.39
N GLU A 25 -7.98 -11.07 -10.15
CA GLU A 25 -7.41 -11.12 -11.51
C GLU A 25 -8.18 -10.20 -12.48
N ARG A 26 -9.51 -10.11 -12.36
CA ARG A 26 -10.32 -9.16 -13.14
C ARG A 26 -10.00 -7.71 -12.80
N ALA A 27 -9.87 -7.39 -11.51
CA ALA A 27 -9.49 -6.05 -11.08
C ALA A 27 -8.08 -5.67 -11.57
N ALA A 28 -7.13 -6.61 -11.54
CA ALA A 28 -5.79 -6.40 -12.08
C ALA A 28 -5.80 -6.09 -13.58
N LEU A 29 -6.58 -6.84 -14.37
CA LEU A 29 -6.76 -6.59 -15.80
C LEU A 29 -7.40 -5.21 -16.07
N LEU A 30 -8.40 -4.84 -15.27
CA LEU A 30 -9.02 -3.52 -15.36
C LEU A 30 -8.01 -2.40 -15.07
N LEU A 31 -7.25 -2.51 -13.98
CA LEU A 31 -6.20 -1.54 -13.65
C LEU A 31 -5.15 -1.46 -14.76
N SER A 32 -4.70 -2.61 -15.28
CA SER A 32 -3.76 -2.69 -16.41
C SER A 32 -4.26 -1.87 -17.60
N HIS A 33 -5.54 -2.03 -17.96
CA HIS A 33 -6.16 -1.28 -19.06
C HIS A 33 -6.28 0.22 -18.77
N LEU A 34 -6.66 0.62 -17.54
CA LEU A 34 -6.75 2.03 -17.15
C LEU A 34 -5.39 2.75 -17.14
N LEU A 35 -4.30 1.99 -17.02
CA LEU A 35 -2.93 2.50 -17.09
C LEU A 35 -2.39 2.57 -18.52
N GLU A 36 -3.08 2.00 -19.52
CA GLU A 36 -2.69 2.13 -20.93
C GLU A 36 -2.73 3.60 -21.36
N GLY A 37 -1.63 4.08 -21.94
CA GLY A 37 -1.50 5.47 -22.38
C GLY A 37 -1.22 6.49 -21.27
N LYS A 38 -1.24 6.10 -19.99
CA LYS A 38 -0.72 6.93 -18.90
C LYS A 38 0.82 6.83 -18.83
N ILE A 39 1.47 7.94 -18.51
CA ILE A 39 2.91 7.95 -18.23
C ILE A 39 3.11 7.41 -16.82
N SER A 40 3.58 6.17 -16.70
CA SER A 40 3.98 5.63 -15.40
C SER A 40 5.41 6.06 -15.07
N PRO A 41 5.70 6.48 -13.82
CA PRO A 41 7.06 6.74 -13.36
C PRO A 41 7.90 5.45 -13.30
N GLY A 42 7.24 4.28 -13.32
CA GLY A 42 7.88 2.96 -13.35
C GLY A 42 8.57 2.57 -12.04
N LEU A 43 9.03 1.31 -11.97
CA LEU A 43 9.66 0.75 -10.78
C LEU A 43 10.99 1.44 -10.41
N GLY A 44 11.65 2.08 -11.39
CA GLY A 44 12.87 2.85 -11.16
C GLY A 44 12.65 4.05 -10.23
N ALA A 45 11.46 4.65 -10.25
CA ALA A 45 11.11 5.76 -9.35
C ALA A 45 10.99 5.29 -7.89
N LEU A 46 10.31 4.16 -7.65
CA LEU A 46 10.24 3.55 -6.31
C LEU A 46 11.65 3.20 -5.80
N LYS A 47 12.47 2.57 -6.66
CA LYS A 47 13.86 2.26 -6.31
C LYS A 47 14.67 3.51 -5.97
N GLY A 48 14.54 4.58 -6.75
CA GLY A 48 15.23 5.84 -6.51
C GLY A 48 14.81 6.54 -5.22
N ALA A 49 13.53 6.45 -4.86
CA ALA A 49 13.00 6.98 -3.62
C ALA A 49 13.46 6.17 -2.39
N ILE A 50 13.45 4.84 -2.47
CA ILE A 50 13.58 3.96 -1.29
C ILE A 50 15.02 3.47 -1.03
N SER A 51 15.79 3.17 -2.08
CA SER A 51 17.02 2.39 -1.96
C SER A 51 18.05 3.06 -1.05
N GLY A 52 18.47 2.34 0.01
CA GLY A 52 19.46 2.80 0.98
C GLY A 52 18.98 3.98 1.84
N LYS A 53 17.66 4.13 2.02
CA LYS A 53 17.06 5.17 2.86
C LYS A 53 16.39 4.59 4.10
N HIS A 54 16.27 5.40 5.14
CA HIS A 54 15.38 5.13 6.26
C HIS A 54 13.94 5.41 5.84
N VAL A 55 13.08 4.40 5.91
CA VAL A 55 11.68 4.50 5.50
C VAL A 55 10.78 4.51 6.72
N LEU A 56 9.81 5.43 6.75
CA LEU A 56 8.70 5.44 7.69
C LEU A 56 7.45 4.96 6.97
N VAL A 57 6.92 3.81 7.35
CA VAL A 57 5.63 3.32 6.86
C VAL A 57 4.55 3.74 7.85
N CYS A 58 3.57 4.49 7.35
CA CYS A 58 2.44 5.00 8.12
C CYS A 58 1.20 4.16 7.80
N GLY A 59 0.74 3.36 8.76
CA GLY A 59 -0.58 2.72 8.73
C GLY A 59 -1.67 3.66 9.29
N ASN A 60 -2.93 3.41 8.95
CA ASN A 60 -4.05 4.25 9.39
C ASN A 60 -4.63 3.82 10.77
N GLY A 61 -3.75 3.52 11.73
CA GLY A 61 -4.13 3.22 13.11
C GLY A 61 -4.44 4.48 13.91
N PRO A 62 -5.25 4.38 14.98
CA PRO A 62 -5.69 5.53 15.77
C PRO A 62 -4.54 6.28 16.47
N ASN A 63 -3.39 5.64 16.63
CA ASN A 63 -2.18 6.21 17.22
C ASN A 63 -1.31 7.00 16.22
N LEU A 64 -1.64 7.02 14.93
CA LEU A 64 -0.76 7.61 13.90
C LEU A 64 -0.43 9.08 14.20
N ALA A 65 -1.42 9.91 14.52
CA ALA A 65 -1.18 11.33 14.79
C ALA A 65 -0.24 11.56 16.00
N GLU A 66 -0.36 10.73 17.04
CA GLU A 66 0.52 10.78 18.21
C GLU A 66 1.94 10.32 17.85
N ASP A 67 2.07 9.26 17.05
CA ASP A 67 3.36 8.76 16.59
C ASP A 67 4.10 9.81 15.75
N LEU A 68 3.41 10.43 14.77
CA LEU A 68 4.00 11.45 13.91
C LEU A 68 4.44 12.68 14.71
N GLY A 69 3.68 13.09 15.74
CA GLY A 69 4.04 14.21 16.61
C GLY A 69 5.34 14.02 17.41
N ARG A 70 5.88 12.79 17.46
CA ARG A 70 7.14 12.44 18.13
C ARG A 70 8.31 12.21 17.18
N LEU A 71 8.07 12.28 15.87
CA LEU A 71 9.05 11.94 14.85
C LEU A 71 9.52 13.18 14.08
N ASP A 72 10.80 13.18 13.71
CA ASP A 72 11.37 14.12 12.76
C ASP A 72 11.22 13.53 11.35
N LEU A 73 10.12 13.88 10.67
CA LEU A 73 9.72 13.27 9.39
C LEU A 73 10.73 13.52 8.27
N GLU A 74 11.53 14.58 8.34
CA GLU A 74 12.56 14.93 7.35
C GLU A 74 13.69 13.89 7.26
N ARG A 75 13.81 13.02 8.27
CA ARG A 75 14.81 11.94 8.28
C ARG A 75 14.38 10.71 7.48
N TYR A 76 13.13 10.68 7.03
CA TYR A 76 12.52 9.48 6.47
C TYR A 76 11.97 9.74 5.07
N VAL A 77 12.03 8.70 4.25
CA VAL A 77 11.12 8.54 3.12
C VAL A 77 9.80 8.06 3.70
N VAL A 78 8.72 8.81 3.50
CA VAL A 78 7.41 8.54 4.10
C VAL A 78 6.53 7.80 3.11
N ILE A 79 6.11 6.58 3.48
CA ILE A 79 5.10 5.81 2.76
C ILE A 79 3.81 5.83 3.56
N ALA A 80 2.74 6.40 3.00
CA ALA A 80 1.42 6.43 3.61
C ALA A 80 0.52 5.33 3.03
N ALA A 81 -0.12 4.55 3.90
CA ALA A 81 -1.09 3.54 3.50
C ALA A 81 -2.53 4.11 3.56
N ASP A 82 -3.16 4.24 2.40
CA ASP A 82 -4.56 4.62 2.21
C ASP A 82 -4.90 5.89 3.05
N GLY A 83 -5.85 5.80 3.99
CA GLY A 83 -6.26 6.93 4.85
C GLY A 83 -5.15 7.57 5.68
N ALA A 84 -4.00 6.91 5.87
CA ALA A 84 -2.83 7.53 6.53
C ALA A 84 -2.32 8.77 5.76
N THR A 85 -2.61 8.86 4.45
CA THR A 85 -2.26 10.01 3.59
C THR A 85 -2.77 11.32 4.19
N THR A 86 -4.03 11.34 4.62
CA THR A 86 -4.65 12.54 5.21
C THR A 86 -3.91 12.98 6.48
N ILE A 87 -3.62 12.04 7.37
CA ILE A 87 -2.99 12.31 8.67
C ILE A 87 -1.55 12.79 8.49
N VAL A 88 -0.81 12.23 7.53
CA VAL A 88 0.53 12.69 7.18
C VAL A 88 0.47 14.12 6.63
N MET A 89 -0.43 14.40 5.69
CA MET A 89 -0.61 15.75 5.12
C MET A 89 -1.02 16.80 6.15
N ASP A 90 -1.82 16.42 7.16
CA ASP A 90 -2.23 17.32 8.24
C ASP A 90 -1.06 17.76 9.14
N THR A 91 0.09 17.08 9.07
CA THR A 91 1.34 17.54 9.69
C THR A 91 2.08 18.60 8.88
N GLY A 92 1.60 18.91 7.68
CA GLY A 92 2.25 19.79 6.71
C GLY A 92 3.26 19.09 5.80
N ARG A 93 3.35 17.75 5.86
CA ARG A 93 4.26 16.93 5.02
C ARG A 93 3.46 16.17 3.95
N ILE A 94 3.87 16.29 2.69
CA ILE A 94 3.37 15.43 1.61
C ILE A 94 4.09 14.08 1.69
N PRO A 95 3.40 12.92 1.68
CA PRO A 95 4.07 11.62 1.65
C PRO A 95 4.85 11.44 0.34
N ASP A 96 5.99 10.75 0.39
CA ASP A 96 6.78 10.49 -0.81
C ASP A 96 6.13 9.40 -1.67
N ILE A 97 5.49 8.42 -1.01
CA ILE A 97 4.79 7.29 -1.65
C ILE A 97 3.45 7.08 -0.94
N ILE A 98 2.42 6.76 -1.72
CA ILE A 98 1.12 6.31 -1.23
C ILE A 98 0.89 4.87 -1.71
N VAL A 99 0.41 4.00 -0.82
CA VAL A 99 -0.08 2.66 -1.17
C VAL A 99 -1.55 2.61 -0.82
N THR A 100 -2.42 2.34 -1.80
CA THR A 100 -3.87 2.52 -1.60
C THR A 100 -4.70 1.57 -2.45
N ASP A 101 -5.79 1.07 -1.89
CA ASP A 101 -6.90 0.41 -2.59
C ASP A 101 -8.06 1.38 -2.91
N LEU A 102 -7.87 2.68 -2.61
CA LEU A 102 -8.78 3.80 -2.83
C LEU A 102 -9.99 3.81 -1.88
N ASP A 103 -9.85 3.23 -0.68
CA ASP A 103 -10.90 3.21 0.35
C ASP A 103 -10.95 4.48 1.23
N GLY A 104 -9.83 5.19 1.36
CA GLY A 104 -9.65 6.36 2.21
C GLY A 104 -10.18 7.68 1.64
N ASP A 105 -9.58 8.79 2.04
CA ASP A 105 -9.87 10.11 1.47
C ASP A 105 -9.12 10.28 0.14
N VAL A 106 -9.71 9.77 -0.93
CA VAL A 106 -9.07 9.73 -2.26
C VAL A 106 -8.82 11.14 -2.81
N GLU A 107 -9.55 12.17 -2.36
CA GLU A 107 -9.28 13.55 -2.80
C GLU A 107 -7.93 14.04 -2.26
N ARG A 108 -7.57 13.65 -1.02
CA ARG A 108 -6.23 13.90 -0.45
C ARG A 108 -5.14 13.12 -1.19
N GLU A 109 -5.43 11.89 -1.60
CA GLU A 109 -4.49 11.09 -2.40
C GLU A 109 -4.26 11.70 -3.79
N ILE A 110 -5.30 12.24 -4.43
CA ILE A 110 -5.21 12.99 -5.69
C ILE A 110 -4.32 14.21 -5.50
N GLU A 111 -4.61 15.04 -4.49
CA GLU A 111 -3.81 16.23 -4.16
C GLU A 111 -2.33 15.88 -3.95
N ALA A 112 -2.05 14.85 -3.15
CA ALA A 112 -0.68 14.41 -2.90
C ALA A 112 0.02 13.90 -4.19
N SER A 113 -0.71 13.17 -5.05
CA SER A 113 -0.18 12.71 -6.34
C SER A 113 0.23 13.88 -7.24
N GLU A 114 -0.58 14.93 -7.30
CA GLU A 114 -0.31 16.16 -8.07
C GLU A 114 0.89 16.92 -7.50
N GLN A 115 1.13 16.82 -6.19
CA GLN A 115 2.30 17.38 -5.51
C GLN A 115 3.55 16.48 -5.60
N GLY A 116 3.48 15.35 -6.32
CA GLY A 116 4.64 14.54 -6.69
C GLY A 116 4.75 13.20 -5.96
N SER A 117 3.78 12.81 -5.12
CA SER A 117 3.77 11.49 -4.50
C SER A 117 3.71 10.40 -5.56
N LEU A 118 4.50 9.33 -5.41
CA LEU A 118 4.32 8.11 -6.19
C LEU A 118 3.11 7.35 -5.65
N VAL A 119 2.18 6.95 -6.50
CA VAL A 119 0.94 6.29 -6.04
C VAL A 119 0.91 4.83 -6.49
N VAL A 120 1.12 3.92 -5.54
CA VAL A 120 0.99 2.48 -5.73
C VAL A 120 -0.49 2.11 -5.56
N VAL A 121 -1.23 2.10 -6.66
CA VAL A 121 -2.67 1.77 -6.67
C VAL A 121 -2.83 0.25 -6.70
N HIS A 122 -3.54 -0.31 -5.74
CA HIS A 122 -3.79 -1.73 -5.60
C HIS A 122 -5.16 -2.13 -6.18
N ALA A 123 -5.17 -3.12 -7.07
CA ALA A 123 -6.39 -3.71 -7.60
C ALA A 123 -6.74 -5.02 -6.88
N HIS A 124 -7.98 -5.11 -6.41
CA HIS A 124 -8.58 -6.33 -5.84
C HIS A 124 -10.08 -6.40 -6.18
N GLY A 125 -10.71 -7.54 -5.92
CA GLY A 125 -12.04 -7.87 -6.44
C GLY A 125 -13.18 -6.89 -6.08
N ASP A 126 -13.06 -6.17 -4.98
CA ASP A 126 -14.13 -5.31 -4.46
C ASP A 126 -13.99 -3.83 -4.85
N ASN A 127 -12.85 -3.41 -5.44
CA ASN A 127 -12.59 -1.99 -5.70
C ASN A 127 -12.69 -1.55 -7.17
N MET A 128 -13.17 -2.40 -8.08
CA MET A 128 -13.27 -2.08 -9.53
C MET A 128 -14.00 -0.76 -9.84
N SER A 129 -15.08 -0.46 -9.11
CA SER A 129 -15.83 0.80 -9.29
C SER A 129 -14.99 2.03 -8.90
N LYS A 130 -14.13 1.89 -7.89
CA LYS A 130 -13.21 2.92 -7.43
C LYS A 130 -12.06 3.11 -8.41
N LEU A 131 -11.52 2.01 -8.95
CA LEU A 131 -10.51 2.05 -10.01
C LEU A 131 -11.01 2.88 -11.21
N LEU A 132 -12.20 2.57 -11.73
CA LEU A 132 -12.81 3.31 -12.84
C LEU A 132 -12.99 4.81 -12.56
N ARG A 133 -13.31 5.14 -11.30
CA ARG A 133 -13.57 6.53 -10.90
C ARG A 133 -12.30 7.33 -10.68
N TYR A 134 -11.32 6.80 -9.96
CA TYR A 134 -10.22 7.61 -9.41
C TYR A 134 -8.88 7.44 -10.14
N VAL A 135 -8.59 6.27 -10.72
CA VAL A 135 -7.35 6.07 -11.50
C VAL A 135 -7.18 7.09 -12.64
N PRO A 136 -8.25 7.52 -13.36
CA PRO A 136 -8.12 8.57 -14.37
C PRO A 136 -7.62 9.91 -13.81
N GLN A 137 -7.94 10.22 -12.55
CA GLN A 137 -7.66 11.50 -11.88
C GLN A 137 -6.27 11.52 -11.22
N LEU A 138 -5.74 10.37 -10.84
CA LEU A 138 -4.42 10.24 -10.24
C LEU A 138 -3.27 10.45 -11.24
N THR A 139 -2.14 10.91 -10.71
CA THR A 139 -0.85 11.00 -11.42
C THR A 139 0.20 10.10 -10.75
N ASN A 140 1.36 9.91 -11.40
CA ASN A 140 2.49 9.14 -10.86
C ASN A 140 2.15 7.69 -10.45
N ILE A 141 1.26 7.04 -11.21
CA ILE A 141 0.67 5.76 -10.82
C ILE A 141 1.59 4.57 -11.14
N ILE A 142 1.69 3.66 -10.19
CA ILE A 142 2.29 2.33 -10.32
C ILE A 142 1.23 1.31 -9.92
N GLY A 143 0.80 0.48 -10.87
CA GLY A 143 -0.24 -0.51 -10.61
C GLY A 143 0.28 -1.67 -9.76
N SER A 144 -0.53 -2.14 -8.81
CA SER A 144 -0.23 -3.32 -8.00
C SER A 144 -1.41 -4.29 -7.90
N THR A 145 -1.11 -5.56 -7.66
CA THR A 145 -2.09 -6.62 -7.43
C THR A 145 -1.54 -7.66 -6.45
N GLN A 146 -2.45 -8.42 -5.83
CA GLN A 146 -2.13 -9.58 -5.00
C GLN A 146 -2.21 -10.90 -5.79
N ALA A 147 -2.81 -10.86 -6.98
CA ALA A 147 -2.89 -11.99 -7.91
C ALA A 147 -1.64 -12.09 -8.80
N VAL A 148 -1.74 -12.86 -9.89
CA VAL A 148 -0.65 -13.02 -10.86
C VAL A 148 -0.30 -11.64 -11.44
N PRO A 149 0.98 -11.22 -11.44
CA PRO A 149 1.38 -9.93 -12.01
C PRO A 149 1.15 -9.88 -13.53
N LEU A 150 0.92 -8.67 -14.03
CA LEU A 150 0.81 -8.34 -15.45
C LEU A 150 2.01 -7.49 -15.89
N GLN A 151 2.01 -7.03 -17.14
CA GLN A 151 3.13 -6.24 -17.69
C GLN A 151 3.33 -4.89 -16.96
N ASN A 152 2.24 -4.21 -16.60
CA ASN A 152 2.23 -2.87 -15.99
C ASN A 152 1.51 -2.83 -14.63
N VAL A 153 1.12 -4.00 -14.10
CA VAL A 153 0.53 -4.17 -12.76
C VAL A 153 1.33 -5.24 -12.04
N PHE A 154 1.98 -4.86 -10.95
CA PHE A 154 3.01 -5.68 -10.31
C PHE A 154 2.51 -6.35 -9.03
N ASN A 155 3.12 -7.46 -8.66
CA ASN A 155 2.90 -8.07 -7.36
C ASN A 155 4.10 -7.77 -6.46
N PHE A 156 3.88 -6.99 -5.40
CA PHE A 156 4.90 -6.68 -4.40
C PHE A 156 4.79 -7.56 -3.16
N GLY A 157 3.77 -8.42 -3.06
CA GLY A 157 3.36 -9.07 -1.82
C GLY A 157 2.51 -8.15 -0.95
N GLY A 158 2.18 -8.63 0.24
CA GLY A 158 1.30 -7.96 1.18
C GLY A 158 -0.20 -8.10 0.86
N PHE A 159 -1.03 -7.81 1.85
CA PHE A 159 -2.46 -8.04 1.82
C PHE A 159 -3.28 -6.76 2.08
N THR A 160 -3.00 -6.04 3.16
CA THR A 160 -3.55 -4.71 3.43
C THR A 160 -2.59 -3.63 2.94
N ASP A 161 -3.05 -2.40 2.74
CA ASP A 161 -2.18 -1.32 2.26
C ASP A 161 -0.99 -1.07 3.19
N GLY A 162 -1.19 -1.20 4.50
CA GLY A 162 -0.15 -1.03 5.52
C GLY A 162 0.99 -2.05 5.37
N ASP A 163 0.68 -3.35 5.33
CA ASP A 163 1.72 -4.36 5.17
C ASP A 163 2.26 -4.42 3.73
N ARG A 164 1.46 -4.09 2.72
CA ARG A 164 1.91 -3.91 1.34
C ARG A 164 2.93 -2.79 1.23
N ALA A 165 2.75 -1.68 1.93
CA ALA A 165 3.73 -0.61 2.02
C ALA A 165 5.07 -1.07 2.61
N VAL A 166 5.05 -1.96 3.61
CA VAL A 166 6.26 -2.60 4.14
C VAL A 166 6.93 -3.47 3.07
N HIS A 167 6.16 -4.27 2.34
CA HIS A 167 6.71 -5.09 1.25
C HIS A 167 7.33 -4.24 0.14
N VAL A 168 6.68 -3.13 -0.25
CA VAL A 168 7.22 -2.17 -1.22
C VAL A 168 8.55 -1.61 -0.70
N ALA A 169 8.63 -1.19 0.56
CA ALA A 169 9.87 -0.69 1.14
C ALA A 169 11.02 -1.71 1.09
N ILE A 170 10.74 -2.99 1.42
CA ILE A 170 11.74 -4.06 1.38
C ILE A 170 12.18 -4.37 -0.06
N GLU A 171 11.22 -4.55 -0.96
CA GLU A 171 11.47 -4.90 -2.37
C GLU A 171 12.42 -3.89 -3.04
N PHE A 172 12.27 -2.60 -2.70
CA PHE A 172 13.05 -1.52 -3.28
C PHE A 172 14.28 -1.12 -2.45
N GLY A 173 14.63 -1.90 -1.43
CA GLY A 173 15.92 -1.84 -0.74
C GLY A 173 16.03 -0.75 0.33
N ALA A 174 14.97 -0.53 1.11
CA ALA A 174 15.05 0.30 2.31
C ALA A 174 16.19 -0.16 3.23
N GLU A 175 16.96 0.78 3.79
CA GLU A 175 18.02 0.45 4.75
C GLU A 175 17.43 0.04 6.11
N THR A 176 16.43 0.81 6.56
CA THR A 176 15.67 0.51 7.77
C THR A 176 14.21 0.86 7.56
N ILE A 177 13.31 0.13 8.19
CA ILE A 177 11.87 0.41 8.16
C ILE A 177 11.40 0.69 9.59
N LYS A 178 10.74 1.83 9.78
CA LYS A 178 10.02 2.18 11.00
C LYS A 178 8.53 2.20 10.72
N LEU A 179 7.74 1.66 11.65
CA LEU A 179 6.29 1.64 11.57
C LEU A 179 5.70 2.75 12.46
N ALA A 180 4.68 3.44 11.96
CA ALA A 180 3.85 4.39 12.72
C ALA A 180 2.38 4.15 12.39
N GLY A 181 1.48 4.29 13.37
CA GLY A 181 0.06 4.07 13.14
C GLY A 181 -0.31 2.61 12.87
N PHE A 182 0.43 1.65 13.42
CA PHE A 182 0.05 0.22 13.37
C PHE A 182 -0.57 -0.19 14.70
N PHE A 183 -1.84 -0.63 14.66
CA PHE A 183 -2.57 -1.09 15.84
C PHE A 183 -3.29 -2.40 15.52
N PHE A 184 -2.60 -3.52 15.76
CA PHE A 184 -3.06 -4.85 15.33
C PHE A 184 -4.06 -5.51 16.29
N ASP A 185 -4.00 -5.19 17.59
CA ASP A 185 -4.89 -5.74 18.62
C ASP A 185 -5.98 -4.73 18.98
N ASP A 186 -6.70 -4.24 17.98
CA ASP A 186 -7.83 -3.34 18.21
C ASP A 186 -9.07 -4.11 18.71
N PRO A 187 -9.54 -3.88 19.95
CA PRO A 187 -10.69 -4.61 20.49
C PRO A 187 -12.04 -4.16 19.93
N VAL A 188 -12.12 -3.01 19.26
CA VAL A 188 -13.39 -2.42 18.79
C VAL A 188 -13.65 -2.60 17.30
N VAL A 189 -12.72 -3.18 16.54
CA VAL A 189 -12.93 -3.44 15.11
C VAL A 189 -13.83 -4.66 14.85
N SER A 190 -14.43 -4.69 13.66
CA SER A 190 -15.24 -5.83 13.24
C SER A 190 -14.43 -7.14 13.18
N PRO A 191 -15.05 -8.32 13.32
CA PRO A 191 -14.35 -9.60 13.22
C PRO A 191 -13.56 -9.76 11.91
N ALA A 192 -14.11 -9.28 10.79
CA ALA A 192 -13.43 -9.29 9.51
C ALA A 192 -12.15 -8.43 9.52
N LYS A 193 -12.24 -7.20 10.05
CA LYS A 193 -11.07 -6.32 10.17
C LYS A 193 -10.02 -6.91 11.14
N SER A 194 -10.45 -7.52 12.25
CA SER A 194 -9.56 -8.22 13.18
C SER A 194 -8.77 -9.34 12.49
N LYS A 195 -9.41 -10.15 11.63
CA LYS A 195 -8.69 -11.13 10.80
C LYS A 195 -7.67 -10.47 9.87
N LYS A 196 -8.05 -9.39 9.17
CA LYS A 196 -7.13 -8.65 8.30
C LYS A 196 -5.90 -8.13 9.06
N LEU A 197 -6.08 -7.60 10.27
CA LEU A 197 -4.98 -7.12 11.12
C LEU A 197 -4.04 -8.26 11.55
N LYS A 198 -4.58 -9.44 11.86
CA LYS A 198 -3.75 -10.64 12.16
C LYS A 198 -2.90 -11.06 10.98
N TRP A 199 -3.46 -11.01 9.76
CA TRP A 199 -2.71 -11.26 8.54
C TRP A 199 -1.62 -10.22 8.32
N ALA A 200 -1.95 -8.93 8.43
CA ALA A 200 -0.97 -7.85 8.30
C ALA A 200 0.19 -8.02 9.29
N ARG A 201 -0.09 -8.33 10.56
CA ARG A 201 0.94 -8.64 11.57
C ARG A 201 1.81 -9.83 11.15
N ARG A 202 1.19 -10.97 10.78
CA ARG A 202 1.92 -12.18 10.36
C ARG A 202 2.86 -11.88 9.19
N LEU A 203 2.37 -11.14 8.21
CA LEU A 203 3.11 -10.77 7.00
C LEU A 203 4.30 -9.85 7.33
N ILE A 204 4.09 -8.80 8.12
CA ILE A 204 5.16 -7.89 8.56
C ILE A 204 6.22 -8.63 9.38
N SER A 205 5.80 -9.43 10.37
CA SER A 205 6.74 -10.19 11.20
C SER A 205 7.56 -11.20 10.40
N SER A 206 6.99 -11.78 9.32
CA SER A 206 7.72 -12.71 8.45
C SER A 206 8.90 -12.07 7.70
N LEU A 207 8.90 -10.74 7.60
CA LEU A 207 9.94 -9.94 6.95
C LEU A 207 11.03 -9.48 7.93
N GLY A 208 10.94 -9.87 9.21
CA GLY A 208 11.88 -9.43 10.25
C GLY A 208 11.71 -7.97 10.68
N VAL A 209 10.58 -7.34 10.32
CA VAL A 209 10.23 -6.00 10.79
C VAL A 209 9.43 -6.14 12.09
N GLU A 210 9.95 -5.58 13.17
CA GLU A 210 9.25 -5.53 14.46
C GLU A 210 8.31 -4.33 14.51
N SER A 211 7.12 -4.55 15.09
CA SER A 211 6.07 -3.55 15.30
C SER A 211 5.85 -3.27 16.77
#